data_AF-A0A1X7PND0-F1
#
_entry.id   AF-A0A1X7PND0-F1
#
_cell.length_a   1.000
_cell.length_b   1.000
_cell.length_c   1.000
_cell.angle_alpha   90.00
_cell.angle_beta   90.00
_cell.angle_gamma   90.00
#
_symmetry.space_group_name_H-M   'P 1'
#
loop_
_entity.id
_entity.type
_entity.pdbx_description
1 polymer ?
#
loop_
_entity_poly.entity_id
_entity_poly.type
_entity_poly.pdbx_seq_one_letter_code
_entity_poly.pdbx_strand_id
1 'polypeptide(L)'
;MNKHTTLSLDDHSAEFIEQQIDGGNFASASEVVAAGLKLLEKRQAYVEAVRAALIEGEESGEPQPFDLQEFLAEMHLEHAK
;
A
#
# COMPACT_ATOMS: atom_id res chain seq x y z
N MET A 1 0.93 -14.79 19.77
CA MET A 1 -0.21 -15.44 20.43
C MET A 1 -1.31 -15.61 19.39
N ASN A 2 -1.81 -16.83 19.20
CA ASN A 2 -2.94 -17.05 18.30
C ASN A 2 -4.22 -16.67 19.05
N LYS A 3 -4.96 -15.68 18.53
CA LYS A 3 -6.27 -15.29 19.06
C LYS A 3 -7.34 -15.82 18.12
N HIS A 4 -8.26 -16.61 18.66
CA HIS A 4 -9.45 -17.03 17.93
C HIS A 4 -10.56 -15.99 18.16
N THR A 5 -11.21 -15.58 17.08
CA THR A 5 -12.26 -14.56 17.12
C THR A 5 -13.41 -15.01 16.22
N THR A 6 -14.61 -15.02 16.78
CA THR A 6 -15.85 -15.27 16.03
C THR A 6 -16.33 -13.95 15.45
N LEU A 7 -16.62 -13.93 14.14
CA LEU A 7 -17.02 -12.75 13.40
C LEU A 7 -18.35 -13.06 12.69
N SER A 8 -19.28 -12.12 12.72
CA SER A 8 -20.48 -12.17 11.88
C SER A 8 -20.19 -11.46 10.57
N LEU A 9 -20.54 -12.09 9.45
CA LEU A 9 -20.41 -11.54 8.11
C LEU A 9 -21.79 -11.27 7.54
N ASP A 10 -21.90 -10.23 6.73
CA ASP A 10 -23.06 -10.05 5.86
C ASP A 10 -23.03 -11.05 4.68
N ASP A 11 -24.17 -11.23 4.02
CA ASP A 11 -24.34 -12.21 2.95
C ASP A 11 -23.34 -12.00 1.80
N HIS A 12 -23.05 -10.75 1.43
CA HIS A 12 -22.11 -10.45 0.34
C HIS A 12 -20.67 -10.81 0.72
N SER A 13 -20.25 -10.50 1.94
CA SER A 13 -18.92 -10.90 2.44
C SER A 13 -18.78 -12.42 2.54
N ALA A 14 -19.84 -13.13 2.94
CA ALA A 14 -19.85 -14.59 2.97
C ALA A 14 -19.73 -15.19 1.56
N GLU A 15 -20.53 -14.72 0.60
CA GLU A 15 -20.48 -15.16 -0.80
C GLU A 15 -19.10 -14.92 -1.42
N PHE A 16 -18.50 -13.76 -1.16
CA PHE A 16 -17.14 -13.46 -1.63
C PHE A 16 -16.12 -14.48 -1.09
N ILE A 17 -16.18 -14.83 0.19
CA ILE A 17 -15.27 -15.82 0.80
C ILE A 17 -15.48 -17.20 0.16
N GLU A 18 -16.74 -17.61 -0.04
CA GLU A 18 -17.06 -18.88 -0.70
C GLU A 18 -16.49 -18.93 -2.12
N GLN A 19 -16.70 -17.88 -2.92
CA GLN A 19 -16.14 -17.78 -4.28
C GLN A 19 -14.61 -17.88 -4.30
N GLN A 20 -13.92 -17.29 -3.31
CA GLN A 20 -12.47 -17.38 -3.20
C GLN A 20 -11.97 -18.79 -2.86
N ILE A 21 -12.74 -19.55 -2.07
CA ILE A 21 -12.41 -20.94 -1.71
C ILE A 21 -12.73 -21.87 -2.88
N ASP A 22 -13.93 -21.76 -3.47
CA ASP A 22 -14.37 -22.57 -4.60
C ASP A 22 -13.50 -22.35 -5.84
N GLY A 23 -13.01 -21.12 -6.03
CA GLY A 23 -12.02 -20.79 -7.06
C GLY A 23 -10.62 -21.36 -6.82
N GLY A 24 -10.37 -21.99 -5.67
CA GLY A 24 -9.08 -22.59 -5.31
C GLY A 24 -7.99 -21.59 -4.92
N ASN A 25 -8.34 -20.32 -4.70
CA ASN A 25 -7.36 -19.29 -4.32
C ASN A 25 -6.92 -19.43 -2.85
N PHE A 26 -7.78 -19.97 -2.00
CA PHE A 26 -7.55 -20.14 -0.56
C PHE A 26 -8.15 -21.45 -0.05
N ALA A 27 -7.54 -22.05 0.98
CA ALA A 27 -7.99 -23.33 1.53
C ALA A 27 -9.08 -23.17 2.62
N SER A 28 -9.27 -21.96 3.17
CA SER A 28 -10.29 -21.70 4.19
C SER A 28 -10.69 -20.24 4.29
N ALA A 29 -11.84 -19.98 4.92
CA ALA A 29 -12.31 -18.64 5.21
C ALA A 29 -11.31 -17.84 6.08
N SER A 30 -10.64 -18.51 7.03
CA SER A 30 -9.64 -17.86 7.88
C SER A 30 -8.43 -17.37 7.08
N GLU A 31 -8.03 -18.09 6.02
CA GLU A 31 -6.95 -17.64 5.13
C GLU A 31 -7.37 -16.44 4.29
N VAL A 32 -8.60 -16.43 3.76
CA VAL A 32 -9.14 -15.28 3.02
C VAL A 32 -9.17 -14.04 3.91
N VAL A 33 -9.68 -14.16 5.13
CA VAL A 33 -9.73 -13.05 6.10
C VAL A 33 -8.33 -12.57 6.46
N ALA A 34 -7.38 -13.47 6.72
CA ALA A 34 -6.00 -13.11 7.02
C ALA A 34 -5.32 -12.38 5.85
N ALA A 35 -5.56 -12.84 4.61
CA ALA A 35 -5.06 -12.17 3.41
C ALA A 35 -5.68 -10.78 3.23
N GLY A 36 -6.98 -10.64 3.48
CA GLY A 36 -7.68 -9.36 3.46
C GLY A 36 -7.13 -8.36 4.48
N LEU A 37 -6.90 -8.82 5.72
CA LEU A 37 -6.29 -7.99 6.77
C LEU A 37 -4.87 -7.54 6.40
N LYS A 38 -4.06 -8.43 5.84
CA LYS A 38 -2.70 -8.09 5.37
C LYS A 38 -2.74 -7.07 4.23
N LEU A 39 -3.70 -7.15 3.33
CA LEU A 39 -3.88 -6.17 2.27
C LEU A 39 -4.29 -4.79 2.83
N LEU A 40 -5.19 -4.77 3.81
CA LEU A 40 -5.60 -3.55 4.49
C LEU A 40 -4.41 -2.88 5.21
N GLU A 41 -3.63 -3.65 5.96
CA GLU A 41 -2.44 -3.16 6.65
C GLU A 41 -1.43 -2.55 5.68
N LYS A 42 -1.12 -3.24 4.58
CA LYS A 42 -0.22 -2.73 3.53
C LYS A 42 -0.72 -1.42 2.94
N ARG A 43 -2.02 -1.31 2.67
CA ARG A 43 -2.62 -0.08 2.14
C ARG A 43 -2.52 1.07 3.14
N GLN A 44 -2.78 0.81 4.42
CA GLN A 44 -2.63 1.81 5.47
C GLN A 44 -1.18 2.28 5.58
N ALA A 45 -0.22 1.36 5.64
CA ALA A 45 1.20 1.69 5.67
C ALA A 45 1.64 2.53 4.45
N TYR A 46 1.15 2.19 3.25
CA TYR A 46 1.42 2.97 2.04
C TYR A 46 0.85 4.40 2.14
N VAL A 47 -0.39 4.55 2.61
CA VAL A 47 -1.02 5.88 2.76
C VAL A 47 -0.26 6.73 3.77
N GLU A 48 0.15 6.16 4.90
CA GLU A 48 0.94 6.88 5.90
C GLU A 48 2.31 7.29 5.35
N ALA A 49 2.98 6.40 4.59
CA ALA A 49 4.25 6.73 3.94
C ALA A 49 4.11 7.89 2.93
N VAL A 50 3.05 7.89 2.13
CA VAL A 50 2.77 8.99 1.18
C VAL A 50 2.50 10.30 1.92
N ARG A 51 1.72 10.26 3.00
CA ARG A 51 1.48 11.46 3.83
C ARG A 51 2.77 12.00 4.43
N ALA A 52 3.62 11.12 4.96
CA ALA A 52 4.91 11.52 5.51
C ALA A 52 5.80 12.18 4.45
N ALA A 53 5.88 11.61 3.24
CA ALA A 53 6.65 12.18 2.14
C ALA A 53 6.10 13.54 1.65
N LEU A 54 4.78 13.74 1.69
CA LEU A 54 4.18 15.05 1.38
C LEU A 54 4.54 16.09 2.44
N ILE A 55 4.42 15.74 3.72
CA ILE A 55 4.82 16.63 4.83
C ILE A 55 6.31 16.97 4.73
N GLU A 56 7.18 15.99 4.46
CA GLU A 56 8.60 16.24 4.24
C GLU A 56 8.83 17.22 3.09
N GLY A 57 8.09 17.08 1.98
CA GLY A 57 8.13 18.02 0.86
C GLY A 57 7.66 19.43 1.23
N GLU A 58 6.57 19.55 1.99
CA GLU A 58 6.04 20.84 2.47
C GLU A 58 7.00 21.53 3.46
N GLU A 59 7.69 20.74 4.29
CA GLU A 59 8.69 21.23 5.25
C GLU A 59 10.09 21.44 4.62
N SER A 60 10.30 21.03 3.37
CA SER A 60 11.60 21.13 2.67
C SER A 60 12.00 22.57 2.30
N GLY A 61 11.10 23.53 2.49
CA GLY A 61 11.33 24.94 2.23
C GLY A 61 10.51 25.48 1.05
N GLU A 62 10.83 26.71 0.64
CA GLU A 62 10.07 27.38 -0.42
C GLU A 62 10.33 26.75 -1.79
N PRO A 63 9.28 26.37 -2.54
CA PRO A 63 9.44 25.79 -3.86
C PRO A 63 10.12 26.79 -4.81
N GLN A 64 11.12 26.31 -5.54
CA GLN A 64 11.84 27.10 -6.54
C GLN A 64 11.38 26.74 -7.96
N PRO A 65 11.52 27.66 -8.93
CA PRO A 65 11.35 27.32 -10.35
C PRO A 65 12.29 26.17 -10.75
N PHE A 66 11.79 25.23 -11.54
CA PHE A 66 12.54 24.04 -11.96
C PHE A 66 12.68 23.98 -13.48
N ASP A 67 13.92 24.02 -13.98
CA ASP A 67 14.26 23.79 -15.39
C ASP A 67 14.79 22.36 -15.57
N LEU A 68 14.04 21.56 -16.34
CA LEU A 68 14.35 20.15 -16.56
C LEU A 68 15.61 19.94 -17.42
N GLN A 69 15.92 20.85 -18.37
CA GLN A 69 17.11 20.70 -19.22
C GLN A 69 18.38 21.04 -18.44
N GLU A 70 18.35 22.09 -17.63
CA GLU A 70 19.46 22.47 -16.75
C GLU A 70 19.77 21.34 -15.76
N PHE A 71 18.74 20.83 -15.07
CA PHE A 71 18.88 19.71 -14.14
C PHE A 71 19.48 18.46 -14.78
N LEU A 72 19.03 18.06 -15.98
CA LEU A 72 19.58 16.89 -16.67
C LEU A 72 21.04 17.10 -17.09
N ALA A 73 21.41 18.30 -17.52
CA ALA A 73 22.79 18.63 -17.86
C ALA A 73 23.71 18.52 -16.63
N GLU A 74 23.26 19.03 -15.48
CA GLU A 74 23.97 18.91 -14.20
C GLU A 74 24.14 17.44 -13.78
N MET A 75 23.06 16.65 -13.81
CA MET A 75 23.11 15.22 -13.45
C MET A 75 24.02 14.39 -14.36
N HIS A 76 24.02 14.66 -15.66
CA HIS A 76 24.95 14.00 -16.58
C HIS A 76 26.41 14.36 -16.30
N LEU A 77 26.70 15.60 -15.87
CA LEU A 77 28.06 16.01 -15.50
C LEU A 77 28.50 15.36 -14.17
N GLU A 78 27.60 15.26 -13.20
CA GLU A 78 27.88 14.67 -11.88
C GLU A 78 28.17 13.16 -11.98
N HIS A 79 27.42 12.44 -12.83
CA HIS A 79 27.51 10.98 -12.96
C HIS A 79 28.35 10.49 -14.16
N ALA A 80 29.12 11.36 -14.81
CA ALA A 80 30.00 11.00 -15.93
C ALA A 80 31.30 10.26 -15.54
N LYS A 81 31.46 9.84 -14.27
CA LYS A 81 32.59 9.04 -13.78
C LYS A 81 32.12 7.67 -13.31
#